data_AF-A0A523TUY9-F1
#
_entry.id   AF-A0A523TUY9-F1
#
_cell.length_a   1.000
_cell.length_b   1.000
_cell.length_c   1.000
_cell.angle_alpha   90.00
_cell.angle_beta   90.00
_cell.angle_gamma   90.00
#
_symmetry.space_group_name_H-M   'P 1'
#
loop_
_entity.id
_entity.type
_entity.pdbx_description
1 polymer ?
#
loop_
_entity_poly.entity_id
_entity_poly.type
_entity_poly.pdbx_seq_one_letter_code
_entity_poly.pdbx_strand_id
1 'polypeptide(L)' 'MRNKPEKDIDAIMKDGKLVDAALAAGVREALIRHIKAGEPVVEWKDGKTVWLPPEEIKKRIEEMDNKSG' A
#
# COMPACT_ATOMS: atom_id res chain seq x y z
N MET A 1 25.02 -21.89 11.76
CA MET A 1 24.04 -20.92 11.22
C MET A 1 22.69 -21.64 11.14
N ARG A 2 21.59 -21.09 11.69
CA ARG A 2 20.26 -21.70 11.50
C ARG A 2 19.83 -21.44 10.06
N ASN A 3 19.68 -22.50 9.26
CA ASN A 3 18.98 -22.40 7.98
C ASN A 3 17.51 -22.09 8.31
N LYS A 4 17.04 -20.92 7.88
CA LYS A 4 15.59 -20.66 7.85
C LYS A 4 15.00 -21.64 6.82
N PRO A 5 13.92 -22.37 7.14
CA PRO A 5 13.26 -23.16 6.12
C PRO A 5 12.89 -22.26 4.95
N GLU A 6 13.12 -22.76 3.74
CA GLU A 6 12.78 -22.05 2.51
C GLU A 6 11.28 -21.75 2.52
N LYS A 7 10.90 -20.52 2.15
CA LYS A 7 9.50 -20.12 2.15
C LYS A 7 8.78 -20.85 1.02
N ASP A 8 7.68 -21.52 1.33
CA ASP A 8 6.77 -22.08 0.34
C ASP A 8 5.99 -20.95 -0.34
N ILE A 9 6.36 -20.65 -1.58
CA ILE A 9 5.74 -19.59 -2.39
C ILE A 9 4.29 -19.95 -2.73
N ASP A 10 3.98 -21.21 -3.00
CA ASP A 10 2.61 -21.63 -3.35
C ASP A 10 1.67 -21.43 -2.16
N ALA A 11 2.13 -21.77 -0.95
CA ALA A 11 1.39 -21.51 0.27
C ALA A 11 1.17 -20.00 0.53
N ILE A 12 2.19 -19.17 0.28
CA ILE A 12 2.12 -17.71 0.43
C ILE A 12 1.12 -17.10 -0.56
N MET A 13 1.17 -17.51 -1.82
CA MET A 13 0.27 -17.02 -2.85
C MET A 13 -1.17 -17.45 -2.58
N LYS A 14 -1.37 -18.65 -2.02
CA LYS A 14 -2.70 -19.17 -1.65
C LYS A 14 -3.30 -18.46 -0.43
N ASP A 15 -2.51 -18.15 0.60
CA ASP A 15 -2.97 -17.41 1.78
C ASP A 15 -3.14 -15.92 1.51
N GLY A 16 -2.34 -15.35 0.60
CA GLY A 16 -2.47 -13.98 0.10
C GLY A 16 -2.03 -12.89 1.09
N LYS A 17 -2.11 -13.11 2.41
CA LYS A 17 -1.86 -12.07 3.42
C LYS A 17 -0.49 -11.43 3.32
N LEU A 18 0.56 -12.21 3.04
CA LEU A 18 1.91 -11.68 2.90
C LEU A 18 2.04 -10.81 1.63
N VAL A 19 1.34 -11.19 0.55
CA VAL A 19 1.31 -10.43 -0.71
C VAL A 19 0.54 -9.13 -0.49
N ASP A 20 -0.63 -9.19 0.14
CA ASP A 20 -1.44 -8.02 0.46
C ASP A 20 -0.70 -7.03 1.36
N ALA A 21 -0.01 -7.52 2.39
CA ALA A 21 0.79 -6.68 3.28
C ALA A 21 1.97 -6.03 2.53
N ALA A 22 2.66 -6.77 1.66
CA ALA A 22 3.74 -6.23 0.85
C ALA A 22 3.24 -5.18 -0.15
N LEU A 23 2.10 -5.42 -0.77
CA LEU A 23 1.46 -4.46 -1.68
C LEU A 23 1.04 -3.19 -0.95
N ALA A 24 0.37 -3.31 0.21
CA ALA A 24 -0.03 -2.18 1.03
C ALA A 24 1.18 -1.32 1.46
N ALA A 25 2.28 -1.96 1.86
CA ALA A 25 3.52 -1.26 2.18
C ALA A 25 4.09 -0.50 0.97
N GLY A 26 4.14 -1.13 -0.21
CA GLY A 26 4.61 -0.50 -1.44
C GLY A 26 3.75 0.70 -1.86
N VAL A 27 2.42 0.56 -1.78
CA VAL A 27 1.47 1.66 -2.05
C VAL A 27 1.70 2.81 -1.07
N ARG A 28 1.79 2.53 0.24
CA ARG A 28 2.05 3.54 1.27
C ARG A 28 3.33 4.33 1.00
N GLU A 29 4.42 3.64 0.66
CA GLU A 29 5.68 4.31 0.31
C GLU A 29 5.56 5.20 -0.93
N ALA A 30 4.87 4.75 -1.98
CA ALA A 30 4.64 5.53 -3.19
C ALA A 30 3.87 6.82 -2.86
N LEU A 31 2.78 6.73 -2.10
CA LEU A 31 1.99 7.88 -1.67
C LEU A 31 2.82 8.90 -0.87
N ILE A 32 3.71 8.43 0.01
CA ILE A 32 4.65 9.31 0.74
C ILE A 32 5.57 10.07 -0.24
N ARG A 33 6.06 9.41 -1.30
CA ARG A 33 6.91 10.07 -2.31
C ARG A 33 6.15 11.15 -3.07
N HIS A 34 4.90 10.88 -3.45
CA HIS A 34 4.03 11.88 -4.09
C HIS A 34 3.77 13.10 -3.20
N ILE A 35 3.47 12.89 -1.91
CA ILE A 35 3.30 13.99 -0.94
C ILE A 35 4.57 14.84 -0.86
N LYS A 36 5.74 14.22 -0.74
CA LYS A 36 7.03 14.94 -0.65
C LYS A 36 7.35 15.73 -1.92
N ALA A 37 6.88 15.26 -3.07
CA ALA A 37 7.04 15.95 -4.35
C ALA A 37 5.98 17.04 -4.59
N GLY A 38 4.92 17.11 -3.78
CA GLY A 38 3.78 17.99 -4.02
C GLY A 38 2.90 17.55 -5.20
N GLU A 39 3.04 16.29 -5.63
CA GLU A 39 2.36 15.75 -6.83
C GLU A 39 1.07 15.02 -6.43
N PRO A 40 -0.03 15.21 -7.17
CA PRO A 40 -1.27 14.46 -6.95
C PRO A 40 -1.16 13.02 -7.47
N VAL A 41 -2.12 12.18 -7.06
CA VAL A 41 -2.28 10.80 -7.55
C VAL A 41 -3.69 10.62 -8.09
N VAL A 42 -3.86 9.82 -9.15
CA VAL A 42 -5.19 9.44 -9.64
C VAL A 42 -5.69 8.21 -8.88
N GLU A 43 -6.91 8.27 -8.38
CA GLU A 43 -7.67 7.13 -7.87
C GLU A 43 -8.88 6.87 -8.78
N TRP A 44 -9.24 5.60 -8.94
CA TRP A 44 -10.53 5.23 -9.50
C TRP A 44 -11.54 5.09 -8.36
N LYS A 45 -12.54 5.96 -8.32
CA LYS A 45 -13.56 6.01 -7.28
C LYS A 45 -14.94 6.20 -7.88
N ASP A 46 -15.88 5.35 -7.49
CA ASP A 46 -17.29 5.42 -7.92
C ASP A 46 -17.47 5.50 -9.45
N GLY A 47 -16.67 4.72 -10.18
CA GLY A 47 -16.73 4.66 -11.65
C GLY A 47 -16.09 5.84 -12.37
N LYS A 48 -15.30 6.66 -11.68
CA LYS A 48 -14.66 7.86 -12.24
C LYS A 48 -13.21 7.97 -11.80
N THR A 49 -12.41 8.65 -12.63
CA THR A 49 -11.06 9.09 -12.26
C THR A 49 -11.13 10.33 -11.38
N VAL A 50 -10.53 10.27 -10.20
CA VAL A 50 -10.45 11.37 -9.23
C VAL A 50 -8.98 11.69 -8.97
N TRP A 51 -8.62 12.97 -9.01
CA TRP A 51 -7.28 13.42 -8.62
C TRP A 51 -7.26 13.71 -7.12
N LEU A 52 -6.36 13.05 -6.41
CA LEU A 52 -6.13 13.25 -4.99
C LEU A 52 -4.94 14.20 -4.82
N PRO A 53 -5.15 15.42 -4.30
CA PRO A 53 -4.05 16.32 -3.97
C PRO A 53 -3.26 15.79 -2.77
N PRO A 54 -2.01 16.25 -2.54
CA PRO A 54 -1.17 15.81 -1.43
C PRO A 54 -1.84 15.81 -0.06
N GLU A 55 -2.69 16.81 0.22
CA GLU A 55 -3.41 16.90 1.51
C GLU A 55 -4.47 15.82 1.69
N GLU A 56 -5.08 15.34 0.61
CA GLU A 56 -6.03 14.22 0.66
C GLU A 56 -5.30 12.88 0.75
N ILE A 57 -4.14 12.77 0.10
CA ILE A 57 -3.27 11.60 0.22
C ILE A 57 -2.79 11.41 1.68
N LYS A 58 -2.47 12.49 2.42
CA LYS A 58 -2.10 12.40 3.85
C LYS A 58 -3.20 11.73 4.68
N LYS A 59 -4.45 12.17 4.51
CA LYS A 59 -5.61 11.56 5.19
C LYS A 59 -5.76 10.08 4.85
N ARG A 60 -5.53 9.72 3.58
CA ARG A 60 -5.57 8.33 3.13
C ARG A 60 -4.53 7.46 3.83
N ILE A 61 -3.31 7.96 4.01
CA ILE A 61 -2.25 7.25 4.74
C ILE A 61 -2.65 7.08 6.22
N GLU A 62 -3.20 8.10 6.86
CA GLU A 62 -3.68 8.01 8.24
C GLU A 62 -4.76 6.93 8.39
N GLU A 63 -5.70 6.83 7.44
CA GLU A 63 -6.69 5.75 7.41
C GLU A 63 -6.09 4.36 7.23
N MET A 64 -5.06 4.23 6.38
CA MET A 64 -4.34 2.95 6.17
C MET A 64 -3.62 2.50 7.44
N ASP A 65 -2.99 3.43 8.14
CA ASP A 65 -2.26 3.15 9.38
C ASP A 65 -3.23 2.77 10.51
N ASN A 66 -4.38 3.43 10.60
CA ASN A 66 -5.42 3.14 11.59
C ASN A 66 -6.15 1.80 11.36
N LYS A 67 -6.21 1.31 10.13
CA LYS A 67 -6.79 -0.01 9.79
C LYS A 67 -5.84 -1.17 9.99
N SER A 68 -4.56 -0.89 10.24
CA SER A 68 -3.51 -1.91 10.40
C SER A 68 -3.21 -2.23 11.88
N GLY A 69 -3.95 -1.62 12.82
CA GLY A 69 -3.85 -1.81 14.27
C GLY A 69 -4.89 -2.76 14.85
#